data_AF-A0A9X3JVR9-F1
#
_entry.id   AF-A0A9X3JVR9-F1
#
_cell.length_a   1.000
_cell.length_b   1.000
_cell.length_c   1.000
_cell.angle_alpha   90.00
_cell.angle_beta   90.00
_cell.angle_gamma   90.00
#
_symmetry.space_group_name_H-M   'P 1'
#
loop_
_entity.id
_entity.type
_entity.pdbx_description
1 polymer ?
#
loop_
_entity_poly.entity_id
_entity_poly.type
_entity_poly.pdbx_seq_one_letter_code
_entity_poly.pdbx_strand_id
1 'polypeptide(L)'
;MHWPSGIRKSIAKPSWDELHVWLQLERQRLPDGTTTAKAIDYTLRRWEALTRCLQDGNVTVDNNHIENLMRPWAMGRKTWLFAGSEMGGERAATMMSSLQSAKLNGYEPLAYLTDILTRLSSYPNNRIEELSPIAGLCRIERRRPRGATARRLPLWCPLTRYGSRSV
;
A
#
# COMPACT_ATOMS: atom_id res chain seq x y z
N MET A 1 -9.15 -2.65 12.08
CA MET A 1 -10.47 -2.12 12.50
C MET A 1 -10.77 -0.93 11.59
N HIS A 2 -11.61 -1.06 10.56
CA HIS A 2 -11.92 0.10 9.71
C HIS A 2 -12.97 0.92 10.45
N TRP A 3 -12.58 2.08 10.95
CA TRP A 3 -13.53 3.00 11.56
C TRP A 3 -14.02 3.97 10.48
N PRO A 4 -15.34 4.15 10.27
CA PRO A 4 -15.89 5.16 9.35
C PRO A 4 -15.29 6.54 9.58
N SER A 5 -15.01 7.29 8.52
CA SER A 5 -14.30 8.58 8.59
C SER A 5 -14.97 9.61 9.53
N GLY A 6 -16.30 9.70 9.50
CA GLY A 6 -17.04 10.65 10.34
C GLY A 6 -16.88 10.39 11.84
N ILE A 7 -16.72 9.12 12.20
CA ILE A 7 -16.64 8.67 13.58
C ILE A 7 -15.19 8.92 14.04
N ARG A 8 -14.17 8.60 13.21
CA ARG A 8 -12.75 8.94 13.50
C ARG A 8 -12.57 10.43 13.79
N LYS A 9 -13.23 11.28 13.00
CA LYS A 9 -13.13 12.71 13.15
C LYS A 9 -13.75 13.22 14.45
N SER A 10 -14.79 12.59 14.98
CA SER A 10 -15.41 13.05 16.24
C SER A 10 -14.60 12.63 17.47
N ILE A 11 -14.00 11.43 17.47
CA ILE A 11 -13.27 10.91 18.63
C ILE A 11 -11.79 11.28 18.60
N ALA A 12 -11.13 11.06 17.47
CA ALA A 12 -9.67 11.17 17.43
C ALA A 12 -9.21 12.62 17.21
N LYS A 13 -9.97 13.43 16.45
CA LYS A 13 -9.56 14.80 16.12
C LYS A 13 -9.23 15.66 17.36
N PRO A 14 -10.03 15.67 18.44
CA PRO A 14 -9.70 16.43 19.63
C PRO A 14 -8.34 16.06 20.23
N SER A 15 -8.03 14.75 20.32
CA SER A 15 -6.75 14.27 20.83
C SER A 15 -5.58 14.63 19.90
N TRP A 16 -5.79 14.61 18.58
CA TRP A 16 -4.79 15.07 17.62
C TRP A 16 -4.53 16.58 17.73
N ASP A 17 -5.58 17.39 17.89
CA ASP A 17 -5.46 18.84 18.04
C ASP A 17 -4.72 19.18 19.36
N GLU A 18 -5.05 18.50 20.46
CA GLU A 18 -4.34 18.62 21.74
C GLU A 18 -2.86 18.22 21.63
N LEU A 19 -2.57 17.09 20.96
CA LEU A 19 -1.21 16.66 20.69
C LEU A 19 -0.43 17.70 19.86
N HIS A 20 -1.08 18.35 18.89
CA HIS A 20 -0.44 19.37 18.07
C HIS A 20 0.02 20.56 18.92
N VAL A 21 -0.88 21.06 19.77
CA VAL A 21 -0.60 22.17 20.68
C VAL A 21 0.51 21.77 21.65
N TRP A 22 0.43 20.56 22.22
CA TRP A 22 1.46 20.04 23.11
C TRP A 22 2.84 19.98 22.44
N LEU A 23 2.94 19.47 21.21
CA LEU A 23 4.19 19.40 20.46
C LEU A 23 4.80 20.79 20.19
N GLN A 24 3.95 21.78 19.86
CA GLN A 24 4.41 23.15 19.64
C GLN A 24 4.96 23.79 20.91
N LEU A 25 4.28 23.58 22.05
CA LEU A 25 4.74 24.08 23.35
C LEU A 25 6.02 23.38 23.81
N GLU A 26 6.10 22.06 23.66
CA GLU A 26 7.27 21.29 24.04
C GLU A 26 8.49 21.66 23.19
N ARG A 27 8.28 21.98 21.90
CA ARG A 27 9.36 22.44 21.03
C ARG A 27 10.02 23.73 21.52
N GLN A 28 9.24 24.65 22.10
CA GLN A 28 9.75 25.93 22.63
C GLN A 28 10.59 25.76 23.89
N ARG A 29 10.39 24.65 24.63
CA ARG A 29 11.11 24.35 25.87
C ARG A 29 12.44 23.65 25.62
N LEU A 30 12.59 23.02 24.46
CA LEU A 30 13.76 22.22 24.13
C LEU A 30 14.85 23.07 23.46
N PRO A 31 16.12 22.90 23.87
CA PRO A 31 17.25 23.46 23.15
C PRO A 31 17.33 22.94 21.71
N ASP A 32 17.76 23.82 20.80
CA ASP A 32 17.99 23.48 19.42
C ASP A 32 19.11 22.44 19.28
N GLY A 33 18.99 21.58 18.26
CA GLY A 33 19.98 20.55 17.94
C GLY A 33 19.81 19.22 18.68
N THR A 34 18.95 19.16 19.71
CA THR A 34 18.63 17.90 20.40
C THR A 34 17.90 16.91 19.48
N THR A 35 18.07 15.60 19.73
CA THR A 35 17.38 14.54 18.98
C THR A 35 15.86 14.66 19.10
N THR A 36 15.37 15.01 20.30
CA THR A 36 13.95 15.25 20.57
C THR A 36 13.41 16.45 19.80
N ALA A 37 14.12 17.60 19.79
CA ALA A 37 13.71 18.76 19.00
C ALA A 37 13.61 18.43 17.51
N LYS A 38 14.59 17.70 16.96
CA LYS A 38 14.57 17.23 15.56
C LYS A 38 13.36 16.33 15.26
N ALA A 39 13.00 15.44 16.18
CA ALA A 39 11.85 14.56 16.02
C ALA A 39 10.52 15.34 16.04
N ILE A 40 10.40 16.31 16.94
CA ILE A 40 9.23 17.20 17.00
C ILE A 40 9.14 18.05 15.74
N ASP A 41 10.22 18.70 15.33
CA ASP A 41 10.28 19.51 14.09
C ASP A 41 9.89 18.69 12.86
N TYR A 42 10.38 17.44 12.77
CA TYR A 42 10.01 16.54 11.69
C TYR A 42 8.51 16.20 11.69
N THR A 43 7.95 15.96 12.88
CA THR A 43 6.52 15.64 13.06
C THR A 43 5.65 16.83 12.69
N LEU A 44 5.96 18.03 13.21
CA LEU A 44 5.24 19.27 12.93
C LEU A 44 5.26 19.62 11.44
N ARG A 45 6.42 19.48 10.78
CA ARG A 45 6.54 19.70 9.32
C ARG A 45 5.67 18.74 8.50
N ARG A 46 5.32 17.57 9.04
CA ARG A 46 4.54 16.52 8.34
C ARG A 46 3.14 16.35 8.92
N TRP A 47 2.65 17.32 9.69
CA TRP A 47 1.39 17.24 10.39
C TRP A 47 0.19 16.95 9.48
N GLU A 48 0.15 17.59 8.31
CA GLU A 48 -0.91 17.38 7.31
C GLU A 48 -0.95 15.93 6.80
N ALA A 49 0.22 15.35 6.51
CA ALA A 49 0.32 13.96 6.07
C ALA A 49 -0.11 12.98 7.18
N LEU A 50 0.28 13.26 8.42
CA LEU A 50 -0.04 12.44 9.60
C LEU A 50 -1.55 12.42 9.91
N THR A 51 -2.20 13.57 9.75
CA THR A 51 -3.64 13.75 10.02
C THR A 51 -4.56 13.37 8.85
N ARG A 52 -4.00 12.98 7.69
CA ARG A 52 -4.78 12.56 6.52
C ARG A 52 -5.73 11.39 6.79
N CYS A 53 -5.35 10.50 7.72
CA CYS A 53 -6.17 9.38 8.18
C CYS A 53 -7.48 9.79 8.89
N LEU A 54 -7.61 11.06 9.31
CA LEU A 54 -8.83 11.63 9.88
C LEU A 54 -9.83 12.05 8.79
N GLN A 55 -9.34 12.33 7.58
CA GLN A 55 -10.13 12.77 6.43
C GLN A 55 -10.59 11.57 5.60
N ASP A 56 -9.67 10.63 5.34
CA ASP A 56 -9.94 9.43 4.57
C ASP A 56 -9.94 8.18 5.47
N GLY A 57 -11.11 7.55 5.62
CA GLY A 57 -11.28 6.33 6.40
C GLY A 57 -10.61 5.10 5.79
N ASN A 58 -10.20 5.19 4.53
CA ASN A 58 -9.46 4.16 3.80
C ASN A 58 -7.96 4.18 4.11
N VAL A 59 -7.45 5.26 4.69
CA VAL A 59 -6.07 5.40 5.14
C VAL A 59 -5.95 4.87 6.57
N THR A 60 -5.02 3.95 6.79
CA THR A 60 -4.68 3.44 8.12
C THR A 60 -3.79 4.45 8.85
N VAL A 61 -3.89 4.50 10.18
CA VAL A 61 -3.02 5.37 11.01
C VAL A 61 -1.59 4.82 11.03
N ASP A 62 -1.46 3.50 11.05
CA ASP A 62 -0.19 2.80 11.07
C ASP A 62 0.23 2.31 9.68
N ASN A 63 1.54 2.11 9.55
CA ASN A 63 2.17 1.58 8.34
C ASN A 63 2.35 0.04 8.38
N ASN A 64 1.85 -0.64 9.41
CA ASN A 64 2.18 -2.06 9.66
C ASN A 64 1.82 -2.94 8.47
N HIS A 65 0.73 -2.61 7.77
CA HIS A 65 0.33 -3.33 6.58
C HIS A 65 1.39 -3.24 5.48
N ILE A 66 1.84 -2.03 5.14
CA ILE A 66 2.86 -1.80 4.11
C ILE A 66 4.19 -2.40 4.54
N GLU A 67 4.58 -2.26 5.81
CA GLU A 67 5.79 -2.90 6.34
C GLU A 67 5.74 -4.42 6.20
N ASN A 68 4.59 -5.04 6.52
CA ASN A 68 4.39 -6.48 6.31
C ASN A 68 4.53 -6.87 4.83
N LEU A 69 4.07 -6.04 3.90
CA LEU A 69 4.25 -6.26 2.47
C LEU A 69 5.72 -6.08 2.03
N MET A 70 6.48 -5.20 2.70
CA MET A 70 7.88 -4.94 2.39
C MET A 70 8.87 -5.91 3.05
N ARG A 71 8.50 -6.50 4.21
CA ARG A 71 9.34 -7.42 4.99
C ARG A 71 9.95 -8.56 4.18
N PRO A 72 9.21 -9.31 3.33
CA PRO A 72 9.77 -10.39 2.53
C PRO A 72 10.92 -9.94 1.62
N TRP A 73 10.81 -8.74 1.03
CA TRP A 73 11.81 -8.17 0.15
C TRP A 73 13.04 -7.69 0.93
N ALA A 74 12.82 -7.05 2.08
CA ALA A 74 13.89 -6.63 2.98
C ALA A 74 14.69 -7.83 3.53
N MET A 75 14.05 -8.98 3.73
CA MET A 75 14.75 -10.22 4.10
C MET A 75 15.45 -10.86 2.89
N GLY A 76 14.78 -10.93 1.74
CA GLY A 76 15.29 -11.56 0.52
C GLY A 76 16.51 -10.89 -0.10
N ARG A 77 16.72 -9.58 0.14
CA ARG A 77 17.87 -8.82 -0.39
C ARG A 77 19.24 -9.41 -0.01
N LYS A 78 19.33 -10.11 1.13
CA LYS A 78 20.58 -10.78 1.55
C LYS A 78 20.85 -12.07 0.78
N THR A 79 19.84 -12.64 0.12
CA THR A 79 19.88 -13.91 -0.60
C THR A 79 19.98 -13.72 -2.12
N TRP A 80 19.64 -12.53 -2.64
CA TRP A 80 19.68 -12.25 -4.08
C TRP A 80 21.09 -11.93 -4.55
N LEU A 81 21.86 -12.98 -4.85
CA LEU A 81 23.22 -12.89 -5.38
C LEU A 81 23.33 -12.12 -6.72
N PHE A 82 22.21 -11.94 -7.43
CA PHE A 82 22.15 -11.27 -8.74
C PHE A 82 21.78 -9.77 -8.66
N ALA A 83 21.44 -9.26 -7.48
CA ALA A 83 21.14 -7.84 -7.26
C ALA A 83 22.41 -7.03 -6.93
N GLY A 84 23.49 -7.27 -7.68
CA GLY A 84 24.79 -6.61 -7.49
C GLY A 84 25.00 -5.36 -8.37
N SER A 85 24.10 -5.10 -9.31
CA SER A 85 24.13 -3.92 -10.20
C SER A 85 22.82 -3.14 -10.13
N GLU A 86 22.86 -1.85 -10.41
CA GLU A 86 21.69 -0.97 -10.46
C GLU A 86 20.62 -1.51 -11.41
N MET A 87 21.02 -1.91 -12.62
CA MET A 87 20.13 -2.53 -13.61
C MET A 87 19.52 -3.84 -13.11
N GLY A 88 20.27 -4.65 -12.35
CA GLY A 88 19.74 -5.87 -11.73
C GLY A 88 18.70 -5.56 -10.65
N GLY A 89 18.94 -4.52 -9.85
CA GLY A 89 18.01 -4.01 -8.84
C GLY A 89 16.71 -3.48 -9.45
N GLU A 90 16.79 -2.71 -10.53
CA GLU A 90 15.62 -2.15 -11.23
C GLU A 90 14.73 -3.25 -11.83
N ARG A 91 15.34 -4.25 -12.47
CA ARG A 91 14.62 -5.41 -13.01
C ARG A 91 13.94 -6.22 -11.90
N ALA A 92 14.65 -6.45 -10.80
CA ALA A 92 14.08 -7.11 -9.63
C ALA A 92 12.90 -6.31 -9.07
N ALA A 93 13.04 -4.99 -8.91
CA ALA A 93 11.98 -4.10 -8.43
C ALA A 93 10.73 -4.17 -9.31
N THR A 94 10.91 -4.20 -10.62
CA THR A 94 9.81 -4.34 -11.60
C THR A 94 9.08 -5.67 -11.45
N MET A 95 9.81 -6.78 -11.36
CA MET A 95 9.23 -8.12 -11.17
C MET A 95 8.48 -8.23 -9.85
N MET A 96 9.09 -7.78 -8.75
CA MET A 96 8.50 -7.83 -7.41
C MET A 96 7.22 -6.99 -7.32
N SER A 97 7.24 -5.79 -7.89
CA SER A 97 6.09 -4.89 -7.94
C SER A 97 4.94 -5.52 -8.72
N SER A 98 5.23 -6.19 -9.83
CA SER A 98 4.23 -6.90 -10.66
C SER A 98 3.59 -8.06 -9.91
N LEU A 99 4.40 -8.91 -9.26
CA LEU A 99 3.91 -10.05 -8.47
C LEU A 99 3.08 -9.60 -7.27
N GLN A 100 3.52 -8.55 -6.57
CA GLN A 100 2.79 -8.00 -5.44
C GLN A 100 1.46 -7.38 -5.88
N SER A 101 1.44 -6.69 -7.02
CA SER A 101 0.22 -6.16 -7.61
C SER A 101 -0.76 -7.26 -8.00
N ALA A 102 -0.28 -8.37 -8.57
CA ALA A 102 -1.10 -9.54 -8.87
C ALA A 102 -1.73 -10.16 -7.61
N LYS A 103 -0.93 -10.28 -6.54
CA LYS A 103 -1.41 -10.78 -5.24
C LYS A 103 -2.48 -9.87 -4.63
N LEU A 104 -2.31 -8.55 -4.70
CA LEU A 104 -3.30 -7.57 -4.22
C LEU A 104 -4.61 -7.62 -5.02
N ASN A 105 -4.54 -7.97 -6.31
CA ASN A 105 -5.72 -8.17 -7.16
C ASN A 105 -6.35 -9.59 -7.05
N GLY A 106 -5.80 -10.46 -6.19
CA GLY A 106 -6.33 -11.79 -5.92
C GLY A 106 -5.90 -12.88 -6.91
N TYR A 107 -4.88 -12.63 -7.74
CA TYR A 107 -4.31 -13.66 -8.61
C TYR A 107 -3.25 -14.50 -7.86
N GLU A 108 -3.10 -15.76 -8.26
CA GLU A 108 -1.93 -16.57 -7.88
C GLU A 108 -0.68 -16.03 -8.59
N PRO A 109 0.36 -15.57 -7.88
CA PRO A 109 1.49 -14.87 -8.50
C PRO A 109 2.26 -15.69 -9.54
N LEU A 110 2.44 -16.99 -9.28
CA LEU A 110 3.15 -17.88 -10.22
C LEU A 110 2.35 -18.06 -11.50
N ALA A 111 1.05 -18.33 -11.38
CA ALA A 111 0.18 -18.48 -12.53
C ALA A 111 0.17 -17.19 -13.36
N TYR A 112 0.01 -16.03 -12.70
CA TYR A 112 0.04 -14.69 -13.34
C TYR A 112 1.32 -14.47 -14.14
N LEU A 113 2.47 -14.79 -13.55
CA LEU A 113 3.75 -14.64 -14.22
C LEU A 113 3.87 -15.56 -15.43
N THR A 114 3.42 -16.81 -15.32
CA THR A 114 3.45 -17.78 -16.43
C THR A 114 2.58 -17.32 -17.61
N ASP A 115 1.35 -16.84 -17.37
CA ASP A 115 0.45 -16.32 -18.42
C ASP A 115 1.07 -15.11 -19.14
N ILE A 116 1.66 -14.18 -18.38
CA ILE A 116 2.27 -13.00 -18.99
C ILE A 116 3.48 -13.36 -19.81
N LEU A 117 4.41 -14.15 -19.27
CA LEU A 117 5.63 -14.50 -19.99
C LEU A 117 5.34 -15.32 -21.26
N THR A 118 4.30 -16.16 -21.26
CA THR A 118 3.87 -16.88 -22.46
C THR A 118 3.22 -15.97 -23.50
N ARG A 119 2.49 -14.94 -23.08
CA ARG A 119 1.82 -13.99 -24.00
C ARG A 119 2.75 -12.88 -24.50
N LEU A 120 3.72 -12.48 -23.69
CA LEU A 120 4.56 -11.30 -23.92
C LEU A 120 5.31 -11.36 -25.25
N SER A 121 5.77 -12.54 -25.67
CA SER A 121 6.49 -12.74 -26.93
C SER A 121 5.66 -12.42 -28.18
N SER A 122 4.33 -12.52 -28.08
CA SER A 122 3.39 -12.32 -29.18
C SER A 122 2.49 -11.09 -28.98
N TYR A 123 2.65 -10.34 -27.88
CA TYR A 123 1.79 -9.20 -27.55
C TYR A 123 2.36 -7.91 -28.13
N PRO A 124 1.53 -7.02 -28.71
CA PRO A 124 2.02 -5.77 -29.27
C PRO A 124 2.49 -4.81 -28.17
N ASN A 125 3.65 -4.18 -28.39
CA ASN A 125 4.32 -3.33 -27.39
C ASN A 125 3.46 -2.14 -26.92
N ASN A 126 2.60 -1.61 -27.80
CA ASN A 126 1.71 -0.49 -27.49
C ASN A 126 0.49 -0.86 -26.62
N ARG A 127 0.30 -2.15 -26.29
CA ARG A 127 -0.79 -2.65 -25.44
C ARG A 127 -0.30 -3.41 -24.22
N ILE A 128 0.98 -3.29 -23.86
CA ILE A 128 1.55 -4.00 -22.71
C ILE A 128 0.80 -3.68 -21.40
N GLU A 129 0.25 -2.48 -21.27
CA GLU A 129 -0.54 -2.08 -20.10
C GLU A 129 -1.76 -2.99 -19.86
N GLU A 130 -2.31 -3.60 -20.91
CA GLU A 130 -3.41 -4.57 -20.80
C GLU A 130 -3.01 -5.85 -20.05
N LEU A 131 -1.72 -6.19 -20.03
CA LEU A 131 -1.20 -7.34 -19.30
C LEU A 131 -1.05 -7.06 -17.78
N SER A 132 -1.27 -5.81 -17.35
CA SER A 132 -1.22 -5.42 -15.94
C SER A 132 -2.30 -6.13 -15.12
N PRO A 133 -2.04 -6.49 -13.84
CA PRO A 133 -3.06 -7.15 -13.02
C PRO A 133 -4.26 -6.26 -12.72
N ILE A 134 -4.12 -4.94 -12.90
CA ILE A 134 -5.15 -3.92 -12.66
C ILE A 134 -6.12 -3.82 -13.87
N ALA A 135 -5.62 -4.06 -15.09
CA ALA A 135 -6.43 -3.96 -16.32
C ALA A 135 -7.47 -5.09 -16.44
N GLY A 136 -7.33 -6.17 -15.67
CA GLY A 136 -8.34 -7.23 -15.59
C GLY A 136 -8.40 -8.18 -16.80
N LEU A 137 -7.48 -8.06 -17.76
CA LEU A 137 -7.39 -8.92 -18.96
C LEU A 137 -6.49 -10.16 -18.75
N CYS A 138 -6.09 -10.42 -17.50
CA CYS A 138 -5.43 -11.67 -17.14
C CYS A 138 -6.46 -12.80 -17.20
N ARG A 139 -6.17 -13.85 -17.98
CA ARG A 139 -7.11 -14.97 -18.24
C ARG A 139 -7.19 -15.94 -17.06
N ILE A 140 -6.43 -15.69 -16.01
CA ILE A 140 -6.30 -16.58 -14.86
C ILE A 140 -7.44 -16.34 -13.90
N GLU A 141 -8.05 -17.44 -13.45
CA GLU A 141 -9.07 -17.38 -12.44
C GLU A 141 -8.50 -16.83 -11.12
N ARG A 142 -9.20 -15.83 -10.56
CA ARG A 142 -8.81 -15.28 -9.27
C ARG A 142 -8.95 -16.35 -8.20
N ARG A 143 -7.98 -16.38 -7.29
CA ARG A 143 -7.94 -17.37 -6.23
C ARG A 143 -9.23 -17.27 -5.41
N ARG A 144 -10.04 -18.34 -5.34
CA ARG A 144 -11.12 -18.42 -4.34
C ARG A 144 -10.48 -18.35 -2.95
N PRO A 145 -10.93 -17.47 -2.05
CA PRO A 145 -10.36 -17.40 -0.70
C PRO A 145 -10.59 -18.74 0.01
N ARG A 146 -9.50 -19.44 0.38
CA ARG A 146 -9.61 -20.67 1.18
C ARG A 146 -10.16 -20.29 2.56
N GLY A 147 -11.38 -20.75 2.87
CA GLY A 147 -11.96 -20.66 4.22
C GLY A 147 -12.69 -19.36 4.59
N ALA A 148 -13.01 -18.47 3.64
CA ALA A 148 -13.79 -17.28 3.96
C ALA A 148 -15.29 -17.60 3.99
N THR A 149 -15.87 -17.77 5.19
CA THR A 149 -17.27 -17.41 5.42
C THR A 149 -17.49 -16.00 4.88
N ALA A 150 -18.59 -15.80 4.14
CA ALA A 150 -18.91 -14.66 3.26
C ALA A 150 -18.96 -13.24 3.89
N ARG A 151 -18.25 -12.97 4.99
CA ARG A 151 -18.19 -11.65 5.63
C ARG A 151 -16.76 -11.11 5.57
N ARG A 152 -16.61 -10.02 4.81
CA ARG A 152 -15.41 -9.17 4.62
C ARG A 152 -14.46 -9.62 3.52
N LEU A 153 -14.87 -9.36 2.28
CA LEU A 153 -13.91 -8.89 1.29
C LEU A 153 -13.32 -7.55 1.78
N PRO A 154 -12.00 -7.33 1.70
CA PRO A 154 -11.41 -6.02 2.01
C PRO A 154 -11.92 -4.96 1.02
N LEU A 155 -12.37 -3.82 1.56
CA LEU A 155 -12.94 -2.68 0.82
C LEU A 155 -12.00 -2.04 -0.22
N TRP A 156 -10.73 -2.45 -0.25
CA TRP A 156 -9.75 -2.02 -1.24
C TRP A 156 -9.78 -2.80 -2.55
N CYS A 157 -10.63 -3.83 -2.67
CA CYS A 157 -10.85 -4.49 -3.95
C CYS A 157 -11.68 -3.55 -4.84
N PRO A 158 -11.12 -3.03 -5.96
CA PRO A 158 -11.74 -1.94 -6.74
C PRO A 158 -13.05 -2.35 -7.44
N LEU A 159 -13.47 -3.61 -7.31
CA LEU A 159 -14.68 -4.16 -7.92
C LEU A 159 -15.92 -4.14 -7.02
N THR A 160 -15.86 -3.54 -5.82
CA THR A 160 -17.06 -3.37 -4.98
C THR A 160 -17.85 -2.08 -5.26
N ARG A 161 -17.45 -1.26 -6.26
CA ARG A 161 -18.13 0.02 -6.58
C ARG A 161 -18.55 0.24 -8.04
N TYR A 162 -18.54 -0.78 -8.89
CA TYR A 162 -19.17 -0.69 -10.22
C TYR A 162 -20.24 -1.78 -10.33
N GLY A 163 -21.35 -1.52 -9.65
CA GLY A 163 -22.50 -2.41 -9.57
C GLY A 163 -23.72 -1.63 -9.11
N SER A 164 -24.10 -0.61 -9.87
CA SER A 164 -25.42 0.01 -9.73
C SER A 164 -25.99 0.36 -11.09
N ARG A 165 -26.86 -0.53 -11.56
CA ARG A 165 -28.13 -0.26 -12.26
C ARG A 165 -28.08 0.65 -13.49
N SER A 166 -28.27 0.04 -14.65
CA SER A 166 -29.00 0.63 -15.77
C SER A 166 -30.06 -0.38 -16.21
N VAL A 167 -31.32 0.00 -15.99
CA VAL A 167 -32.60 -0.45 -16.58
C VAL A 167 -32.80 -1.95 -16.79
#